data_AF-A0A182W049-F1
#
_entry.id   AF-A0A182W049-F1
#
_cell.length_a   1.000
_cell.length_b   1.000
_cell.length_c   1.000
_cell.angle_alpha   90.00
_cell.angle_beta   90.00
_cell.angle_gamma   90.00
#
_symmetry.space_group_name_H-M   'P 1'
#
loop_
_entity.id
_entity.type
_entity.pdbx_description
1 polymer ?
#
loop_
_entity_poly.entity_id
_entity_poly.type
_entity_poly.pdbx_seq_one_letter_code
_entity_poly.pdbx_strand_id
1 'polypeptide(L)'
;MIDEGKLYAVIGRRHGRIQSADLIEGSGQFDVTAVIPVIESFNFATEIRKQTSGLAMPQLVFSHWETVDIDPHWVPSTEEEYLQYGEKADFTNVARVYMDAIRERKGLPVDKKLVEFAEKQRTLSKNK
;
A
#
# COMPACT_ATOMS: atom_id res chain seq x y z
N MET A 1 25.54 -9.59 -12.88
CA MET A 1 25.35 -8.73 -11.70
C MET A 1 23.87 -8.76 -11.40
N ILE A 2 23.47 -9.08 -10.16
CA ILE A 2 22.05 -9.12 -9.78
C ILE A 2 21.47 -7.73 -10.02
N ASP A 3 20.31 -7.64 -10.65
CA ASP A 3 19.68 -6.36 -10.98
C ASP A 3 18.97 -5.84 -9.71
N GLU A 4 19.77 -5.38 -8.73
CA GLU A 4 19.33 -4.92 -7.39
C GLU A 4 18.16 -3.94 -7.46
N GLY A 5 18.14 -3.11 -8.51
CA GLY A 5 17.07 -2.15 -8.75
C GLY A 5 15.68 -2.78 -8.84
N LYS A 6 15.55 -4.00 -9.39
CA LYS A 6 14.25 -4.68 -9.48
C LYS A 6 13.76 -5.16 -8.12
N LEU A 7 14.67 -5.64 -7.26
CA LEU A 7 14.35 -6.05 -5.90
C LEU A 7 13.88 -4.85 -5.08
N TYR A 8 14.63 -3.75 -5.12
CA TYR A 8 14.27 -2.51 -4.41
C TYR A 8 12.97 -1.91 -4.92
N ALA A 9 12.71 -1.97 -6.24
CA ALA A 9 11.44 -1.52 -6.81
C ALA A 9 10.24 -2.32 -6.27
N VAL A 10 10.36 -3.65 -6.14
CA VAL A 10 9.27 -4.48 -5.58
C VAL A 10 9.00 -4.14 -4.12
N ILE A 11 10.06 -3.96 -3.31
CA ILE A 11 9.94 -3.59 -1.90
C ILE A 11 9.30 -2.19 -1.78
N GLY A 12 9.78 -1.21 -2.54
CA GLY A 12 9.27 0.16 -2.51
C GLY A 12 7.81 0.28 -2.93
N ARG A 13 7.38 -0.48 -3.96
CA ARG A 13 5.96 -0.53 -4.37
C ARG A 13 5.02 -1.05 -3.29
N ARG A 14 5.53 -1.82 -2.34
CA ARG A 14 4.77 -2.42 -1.23
C ARG A 14 4.99 -1.68 0.08
N HIS A 15 5.36 -0.39 -0.01
CA HIS A 15 5.63 0.46 1.16
C HIS A 15 6.70 -0.11 2.10
N GLY A 16 7.63 -0.89 1.56
CA GLY A 16 8.71 -1.48 2.32
C GLY A 16 9.87 -0.51 2.54
N ARG A 17 10.56 -0.67 3.68
CA ARG A 17 11.76 0.09 4.03
C ARG A 17 12.94 -0.86 4.20
N ILE A 18 14.00 -0.61 3.43
CA ILE A 18 15.26 -1.34 3.54
C ILE A 18 15.97 -0.92 4.83
N GLN A 19 16.44 -1.89 5.60
CA GLN A 19 17.19 -1.68 6.83
C GLN A 19 18.69 -1.87 6.61
N SER A 20 19.07 -2.94 5.89
CA SER A 20 20.45 -3.21 5.49
C SER A 20 20.50 -3.94 4.16
N ALA A 21 21.63 -3.81 3.47
CA ALA A 21 21.94 -4.52 2.24
C ALA A 21 23.45 -4.82 2.25
N ASP A 22 23.78 -6.08 2.53
CA ASP A 22 25.15 -6.51 2.80
C ASP A 22 25.58 -7.56 1.77
N LEU A 23 26.82 -7.47 1.28
CA LEU A 23 27.41 -8.51 0.45
C LEU A 23 27.85 -9.67 1.37
N ILE A 24 27.44 -10.89 1.04
CA ILE A 24 27.87 -12.07 1.79
C ILE A 24 29.32 -12.39 1.39
N GLU A 25 30.26 -12.17 2.31
CA GLU A 25 31.69 -12.40 2.08
C GLU A 25 31.97 -13.81 1.54
N GLY A 26 32.84 -13.91 0.53
CA GLY A 26 33.18 -15.18 -0.12
C GLY A 26 32.11 -15.72 -1.07
N SER A 27 30.96 -15.06 -1.19
CA SER A 27 29.94 -15.33 -2.21
C SER A 27 29.69 -14.10 -3.07
N GLY A 28 29.19 -14.30 -4.30
CA GLY A 28 28.70 -13.20 -5.15
C GLY A 28 27.25 -12.81 -4.85
N GLN A 29 26.73 -13.17 -3.66
CA GLN A 29 25.33 -12.96 -3.25
C GLN A 29 25.21 -11.78 -2.28
N PHE A 30 24.04 -11.16 -2.27
CA PHE A 30 23.70 -10.04 -1.40
C PHE A 30 22.50 -10.43 -0.54
N ASP A 31 22.56 -10.08 0.74
CA ASP A 31 21.44 -10.19 1.67
C ASP A 31 20.84 -8.81 1.90
N VAL A 32 19.52 -8.72 1.72
CA VAL A 32 18.76 -7.48 1.93
C VAL A 32 17.76 -7.71 3.06
N THR A 33 17.91 -6.95 4.13
CA THR A 33 16.94 -6.92 5.23
C THR A 33 16.02 -5.74 5.03
N ALA A 34 14.71 -5.99 4.96
CA ALA A 34 13.70 -4.96 4.81
C ALA A 34 12.46 -5.27 5.66
N VAL A 35 11.76 -4.22 6.07
CA VAL A 35 10.44 -4.32 6.69
C VAL A 35 9.37 -3.98 5.66
N ILE A 36 8.30 -4.77 5.62
CA ILE A 36 7.13 -4.52 4.77
C ILE A 36 5.86 -4.63 5.62
N PRO A 37 4.82 -3.82 5.35
CA PRO A 37 3.52 -4.00 5.99
C PRO A 37 2.95 -5.40 5.69
N VAL A 38 2.43 -6.09 6.70
CA VAL A 38 1.88 -7.45 6.54
C VAL A 38 0.74 -7.49 5.53
N ILE A 39 -0.09 -6.44 5.47
CA ILE A 39 -1.17 -6.32 4.49
C ILE A 39 -0.66 -6.26 3.04
N GLU A 40 0.58 -5.78 2.84
CA GLU A 40 1.27 -5.72 1.55
C GLU A 40 2.17 -6.94 1.31
N SER A 41 2.22 -7.92 2.21
CA SER A 41 3.09 -9.09 2.06
C SER A 41 2.51 -10.20 1.17
N PHE A 42 1.18 -10.17 0.92
CA PHE A 42 0.51 -11.18 0.12
C PHE A 42 1.06 -11.19 -1.32
N ASN A 43 1.41 -12.38 -1.82
CA ASN A 43 2.06 -12.60 -3.12
C ASN A 43 3.45 -11.95 -3.29
N PHE A 44 4.03 -11.35 -2.26
CA PHE A 44 5.37 -10.74 -2.33
C PHE A 44 6.42 -11.74 -2.82
N ALA A 45 6.42 -12.95 -2.25
CA ALA A 45 7.41 -13.96 -2.60
C ALA A 45 7.34 -14.41 -4.07
N THR A 46 6.14 -14.47 -4.64
CA THR A 46 5.92 -14.80 -6.05
C THR A 46 6.36 -13.65 -6.95
N GLU A 47 6.04 -12.41 -6.57
CA GLU A 47 6.38 -11.23 -7.37
C GLU A 47 7.89 -11.00 -7.44
N ILE A 48 8.60 -11.03 -6.31
CA ILE A 48 10.04 -10.78 -6.28
C ILE A 48 10.81 -11.86 -7.04
N ARG A 49 10.41 -13.13 -6.94
CA ARG A 49 10.97 -14.21 -7.77
C ARG A 49 10.71 -13.97 -9.24
N LYS A 50 9.50 -13.57 -9.63
CA LYS A 50 9.19 -13.28 -11.04
C LYS A 50 10.02 -12.11 -11.59
N GLN A 51 10.19 -11.04 -10.82
CA GLN A 51 10.94 -9.85 -11.25
C GLN A 51 12.45 -10.08 -11.31
N THR A 52 12.97 -11.01 -10.51
CA THR A 52 14.40 -11.35 -10.46
C THR A 52 14.74 -12.64 -11.22
N SER A 53 13.82 -13.15 -12.04
CA SER A 53 13.98 -14.43 -12.77
C SER A 53 14.32 -15.63 -11.86
N GLY A 54 13.84 -15.60 -10.61
CA GLY A 54 14.04 -16.64 -9.60
C GLY A 54 15.34 -16.51 -8.80
N LEU A 55 16.16 -15.49 -9.07
CA LEU A 55 17.46 -15.31 -8.41
C LEU A 55 17.34 -14.82 -6.96
N ALA A 56 16.29 -14.05 -6.63
CA ALA A 56 16.04 -13.63 -5.26
C ALA A 56 15.16 -14.65 -4.51
N MET A 57 15.61 -15.03 -3.30
CA MET A 57 14.88 -15.92 -2.42
C MET A 57 14.41 -15.16 -1.16
N PRO A 58 13.14 -14.72 -1.12
CA PRO A 58 12.62 -13.98 0.02
C PRO A 58 12.28 -14.94 1.19
N GLN A 59 12.57 -14.49 2.41
CA GLN A 59 12.06 -15.09 3.64
C GLN A 59 11.22 -14.05 4.38
N LEU A 60 10.00 -14.42 4.76
CA LEU A 60 9.09 -13.55 5.51
C LEU A 60 9.02 -14.03 6.94
N VAL A 61 9.49 -13.19 7.87
CA VAL A 61 9.48 -13.44 9.31
C VAL A 61 8.80 -12.25 9.98
N PHE A 62 7.91 -12.52 10.93
CA PHE A 62 7.29 -11.45 11.71
C PHE A 62 8.36 -10.76 12.57
N SER A 63 8.43 -9.44 12.51
CA SER A 63 9.36 -8.64 13.31
C SER A 63 8.64 -7.88 14.44
N HIS A 64 7.69 -7.02 14.10
CA HIS A 64 6.99 -6.15 15.05
C HIS A 64 5.73 -5.52 14.45
N TRP A 65 5.05 -4.72 15.25
CA TRP A 65 4.01 -3.78 14.82
C TRP A 65 4.58 -2.36 14.82
N GLU A 66 4.19 -1.56 13.83
CA GLU A 66 4.56 -0.16 13.68
C GLU A 66 3.29 0.65 13.45
N THR A 67 3.21 1.84 14.04
CA THR A 67 2.10 2.77 13.82
C THR A 67 2.28 3.46 12.47
N VAL A 68 1.24 3.47 11.65
CA VAL A 68 1.21 4.29 10.44
C VAL A 68 0.93 5.73 10.85
N ASP A 69 1.87 6.64 10.58
CA ASP A 69 1.77 8.06 10.92
C ASP A 69 0.89 8.84 9.92
N ILE A 70 -0.33 8.34 9.71
CA ILE A 70 -1.34 8.93 8.83
C ILE A 70 -2.69 8.74 9.52
N ASP A 71 -3.43 9.82 9.76
CA ASP A 71 -4.81 9.72 10.22
C ASP A 71 -5.68 9.14 9.09
N PRO A 72 -6.30 7.96 9.25
CA PRO A 72 -7.15 7.36 8.23
C PRO A 72 -8.37 8.22 7.89
N HIS A 73 -8.82 9.14 8.75
CA HIS A 73 -10.01 9.96 8.50
C HIS A 73 -9.68 11.40 8.04
N TRP A 74 -8.40 11.72 7.83
CA TRP A 74 -8.00 13.07 7.44
C TRP A 74 -8.70 13.53 6.15
N VAL A 75 -9.25 14.73 6.22
CA VAL A 75 -9.81 15.48 5.11
C VAL A 75 -9.36 16.94 5.24
N PRO A 76 -9.13 17.66 4.12
CA PRO A 76 -8.86 19.09 4.17
C PRO A 76 -9.94 19.83 4.96
N SER A 77 -9.52 20.63 5.93
CA SER A 77 -10.41 21.31 6.88
C SER A 77 -10.08 22.80 7.03
N THR A 78 -8.84 23.20 6.77
CA THR A 78 -8.40 24.60 6.83
C THR A 78 -8.34 25.25 5.45
N GLU A 79 -8.44 26.57 5.39
CA GLU A 79 -8.35 27.34 4.13
C GLU A 79 -7.02 27.10 3.40
N GLU A 80 -5.92 26.95 4.15
CA GLU A 80 -4.60 26.61 3.61
C GLU A 80 -4.57 25.22 2.98
N GLU A 81 -5.14 24.21 3.66
CA GLU A 81 -5.26 22.85 3.13
C GLU A 81 -6.14 22.79 1.88
N TYR A 82 -7.24 23.55 1.85
CA TYR A 82 -8.09 23.64 0.66
C TYR A 82 -7.36 24.27 -0.52
N LEU A 83 -6.52 25.28 -0.30
CA LEU A 83 -5.73 25.88 -1.36
C LEU A 83 -4.70 24.90 -1.93
N GLN A 84 -4.12 24.05 -1.07
CA GLN A 84 -3.09 23.09 -1.46
C GLN A 84 -3.65 21.81 -2.10
N TYR A 85 -4.75 21.27 -1.55
CA TYR A 85 -5.28 19.95 -1.89
C TYR A 85 -6.67 19.98 -2.53
N GLY A 86 -7.31 21.15 -2.61
CA GLY A 86 -8.70 21.28 -3.05
C GLY A 86 -9.71 20.73 -2.03
N GLU A 87 -10.98 20.66 -2.44
CA GLU A 87 -12.07 20.11 -1.61
C GLU A 87 -11.90 18.61 -1.31
N LYS A 88 -11.18 17.89 -2.18
CA LYS A 88 -10.82 16.49 -2.00
C LYS A 88 -9.36 16.34 -2.37
N ALA A 89 -8.57 15.86 -1.42
CA ALA A 89 -7.17 15.55 -1.70
C ALA A 89 -7.06 14.50 -2.81
N ASP A 90 -6.21 14.79 -3.81
CA ASP A 90 -5.97 13.91 -4.97
C ASP A 90 -5.11 12.67 -4.65
N PHE A 91 -4.67 12.51 -3.40
CA PHE A 91 -3.87 11.36 -2.98
C PHE A 91 -4.72 10.33 -2.21
N THR A 92 -4.32 9.06 -2.34
CA THR A 92 -4.98 7.97 -1.62
C THR A 92 -4.42 7.87 -0.20
N ASN A 93 -5.29 7.95 0.81
CA ASN A 93 -4.92 7.71 2.19
C ASN A 93 -4.71 6.20 2.44
N VAL A 94 -3.44 5.77 2.50
CA VAL A 94 -3.06 4.36 2.66
C VAL A 94 -3.60 3.78 3.97
N ALA A 95 -3.59 4.55 5.07
CA ALA A 95 -4.14 4.11 6.34
C ALA A 95 -5.64 3.82 6.25
N ARG A 96 -6.40 4.65 5.52
CA ARG A 96 -7.81 4.40 5.24
C ARG A 96 -8.03 3.14 4.42
N VAL A 97 -7.25 2.95 3.36
CA VAL A 97 -7.34 1.74 2.50
C VAL A 97 -7.12 0.48 3.33
N TYR A 98 -6.12 0.48 4.21
CA TYR A 98 -5.84 -0.66 5.09
C TYR A 98 -6.97 -0.90 6.09
N MET A 99 -7.46 0.16 6.71
CA MET A 99 -8.59 0.08 7.63
C MET A 99 -9.84 -0.48 6.95
N ASP A 100 -10.23 0.05 5.80
CA ASP A 100 -11.43 -0.34 5.06
C ASP A 100 -11.34 -1.79 4.58
N ALA A 101 -10.19 -2.21 4.04
CA ALA A 101 -9.96 -3.60 3.62
C ALA A 101 -10.12 -4.59 4.79
N ILE A 102 -9.64 -4.23 5.99
CA ILE A 102 -9.80 -5.07 7.18
C ILE A 102 -11.26 -5.08 7.64
N ARG A 103 -11.93 -3.93 7.66
CA ARG A 103 -13.34 -3.79 8.06
C ARG A 103 -14.26 -4.60 7.16
N GLU A 104 -14.09 -4.51 5.84
CA GLU A 104 -14.86 -5.30 4.86
C GLU A 104 -14.69 -6.80 5.10
N ARG A 105 -13.45 -7.27 5.25
CA ARG A 105 -13.16 -8.68 5.53
C ARG A 105 -13.78 -9.16 6.84
N LYS A 106 -13.92 -8.27 7.82
CA LYS A 106 -14.53 -8.55 9.12
C LYS A 106 -16.05 -8.31 9.15
N GLY A 107 -16.65 -7.86 8.05
CA GLY A 107 -18.07 -7.54 7.98
C GLY A 107 -18.46 -6.29 8.78
N LEU A 108 -17.49 -5.42 9.08
CA LEU A 108 -17.73 -4.15 9.76
C LEU A 108 -18.19 -3.09 8.74
N PRO A 109 -19.02 -2.12 9.16
CA PRO A 109 -19.45 -1.05 8.28
C PRO A 109 -18.25 -0.19 7.83
N VAL A 110 -18.22 0.10 6.53
CA VAL A 110 -17.31 1.03 5.88
C VAL A 110 -18.16 2.10 5.22
N ASP A 111 -17.75 3.37 5.33
CA ASP A 111 -18.43 4.52 4.74
C ASP A 111 -18.24 4.59 3.22
N LYS A 112 -18.66 3.53 2.52
CA LYS A 112 -18.79 3.57 1.06
C LYS A 112 -20.00 4.41 0.73
N LYS A 113 -19.80 5.53 0.02
CA LYS A 113 -20.90 6.26 -0.61
C LYS A 113 -21.60 5.35 -1.63
N LEU A 114 -22.60 4.59 -1.18
CA LEU A 114 -23.36 3.66 -2.02
C LEU A 114 -24.15 4.42 -3.10
N VAL A 115 -24.57 5.65 -2.80
CA VAL A 115 -25.25 6.56 -3.72
C VAL A 115 -24.87 8.01 -3.37
N GLU A 116 -24.25 8.75 -4.30
CA GLU A 116 -23.92 10.17 -4.09
C GLU A 116 -25.16 11.08 -4.11
N PHE A 117 -26.18 10.73 -4.90
CA PHE A 117 -27.45 11.48 -4.99
C PHE A 117 -28.64 10.53 -4.99
N ALA A 118 -29.15 10.17 -3.80
CA ALA A 118 -30.32 9.31 -3.66
C ALA A 118 -31.57 9.87 -4.37
N GLU A 119 -31.69 11.19 -4.45
CA GLU A 119 -32.83 11.89 -5.06
C GLU A 119 -32.89 11.77 -6.59
N LYS A 120 -31.75 11.53 -7.27
CA LYS A 120 -31.67 11.48 -8.74
C LYS A 120 -31.96 10.09 -9.33
N GLN A 121 -32.23 9.08 -8.50
CA GLN A 121 -32.49 7.71 -8.95
C GLN A 121 -33.70 7.61 -9.90
N ARG A 122 -34.72 8.45 -9.69
CA ARG A 122 -35.97 8.43 -10.48
C ARG A 122 -35.88 9.22 -11.81
N THR A 123 -34.88 10.08 -11.98
CA THR A 123 -34.72 10.94 -13.17
C THR A 123 -33.64 10.46 -14.14
N LEU A 124 -32.73 9.58 -13.71
CA LEU A 124 -31.68 8.99 -14.55
C LEU A 124 -32.21 8.06 -15.66
N SER A 125 -33.34 7.39 -15.45
CA SER A 125 -33.88 6.41 -16.39
C SER A 125 -34.81 6.98 -17.47
N LYS A 126 -35.07 8.30 -17.46
CA LYS A 126 -36.11 8.92 -18.30
C LYS A 126 -35.68 9.36 -19.70
N ASN A 127 -34.39 9.33 -20.03
CA ASN A 127 -33.90 9.64 -21.38
C ASN A 127 -32.77 8.66 -21.77
N LYS A 128 -33.16 7.48 -22.28
CA LYS A 128 -32.28 6.60 -23.04
C LYS A 128 -32.98 6.19 -24.33
#